data_AF-A0A2K9DS01-F1
#
_entry.id   AF-A0A2K9DS01-F1
#
_cell.length_a   1.000
_cell.length_b   1.000
_cell.length_c   1.000
_cell.angle_alpha   90.00
_cell.angle_beta   90.00
_cell.angle_gamma   90.00
#
_symmetry.space_group_name_H-M   'P 1'
#
loop_
_entity.id
_entity.type
_entity.pdbx_description
1 polymer ?
#
loop_
_entity_poly.entity_id
_entity_poly.type
_entity_poly.pdbx_seq_one_letter_code
_entity_poly.pdbx_strand_id
1 'polypeptide(L)'
;MDDDSAATPWVRLGQETVYDGYTTVRRDTYRLPDGSVSDWDVLVQGDTVAVIAVTDAGRALLFEQFRVGPRMPVRELPGGLIDPGEDPVTAAARELREETGHRAAALFHAGSEWSGANSTRRKHVVIAAGCRRVGEPRWETGETGTVLTVTLDALIAHLLSGDLSDAGEAVRGLQVFLRSDLDDPTLRDLQGVAGSAWTGRDGAAVGAAAATAADPAAAEDDLDRFWEHVDLERPERARAELAAILAARGQDDARASYERASLHDSLGEEREAIPLYRDALGRGLASPHRTRAVIQLASSLRNVGESSAAIALLRGVADDDPLIDAARAFLSLALFSDEKPARALTTALTTLAPRLPRYQRAVRAYAAELSAPDRVRAIAVGLVVHDGRVLLESYPANDRHGEFLRAPGGGIAFGEPAAVALAREFAEELDAPLDDVEPLGVTENIFDGPAGRGHEIVHVFRVRSRTLSALPVDGRIAVRDSHTSVGWYDIAAAARDTTRPVYPVGILDLLG
;
A
#
# COMPACT_ATOMS: atom_id res chain seq x y z
N MET A 1 -7.28 18.90 41.69
CA MET A 1 -5.95 19.48 41.97
C MET A 1 -6.25 20.78 42.69
N ASP A 2 -6.16 20.78 44.01
CA ASP A 2 -6.20 21.99 44.83
C ASP A 2 -4.76 22.29 45.25
N ASP A 3 -4.01 22.91 44.34
CA ASP A 3 -2.74 23.58 44.64
C ASP A 3 -2.74 24.91 43.90
N ASP A 4 -3.04 25.97 44.63
CA ASP A 4 -3.35 27.32 44.12
C ASP A 4 -2.07 28.14 43.90
N SER A 5 -1.07 27.55 43.23
CA SER A 5 0.09 28.29 42.74
C SER A 5 -0.13 28.66 41.26
N ALA A 6 -0.93 29.69 41.01
CA ALA A 6 -1.11 30.21 39.65
C ALA A 6 0.25 30.61 39.05
N ALA A 7 0.49 30.22 37.79
CA ALA A 7 1.70 30.63 37.07
C ALA A 7 1.81 32.16 37.03
N THR A 8 2.98 32.70 37.38
CA THR A 8 3.20 34.15 37.36
C THR A 8 3.16 34.68 35.92
N PRO A 9 2.30 35.66 35.60
CA PRO A 9 2.19 36.19 34.25
C PRO A 9 3.46 36.92 33.82
N TRP A 10 3.84 36.75 32.56
CA TRP A 10 5.00 37.43 31.97
C TRP A 10 4.61 38.85 31.53
N VAL A 11 5.57 39.77 31.54
CA VAL A 11 5.33 41.16 31.13
C VAL A 11 5.75 41.35 29.67
N ARG A 12 4.80 41.64 28.78
CA ARG A 12 5.11 41.95 27.37
C ARG A 12 5.81 43.31 27.29
N LEU A 13 7.00 43.34 26.70
CA LEU A 13 7.83 44.53 26.51
C LEU A 13 7.64 45.17 25.14
N GLY A 14 7.34 44.37 24.12
CA GLY A 14 7.17 44.83 22.74
C GLY A 14 6.48 43.80 21.86
N GLN A 15 6.06 44.22 20.68
CA GLN A 15 5.54 43.35 19.63
C GLN A 15 5.91 43.93 18.26
N GLU A 16 6.20 43.07 17.28
CA GLU A 16 6.43 43.43 15.88
C GLU A 16 5.85 42.38 14.93
N THR A 17 5.29 42.78 13.79
CA THR A 17 4.88 41.84 12.75
C THR A 17 6.11 41.45 11.93
N VAL A 18 6.49 40.17 11.97
CA VAL A 18 7.69 39.65 11.29
C VAL A 18 7.37 38.98 9.95
N TYR A 19 6.11 38.55 9.76
CA TYR A 19 5.60 38.02 8.51
C TYR A 19 4.12 38.34 8.35
N ASP A 20 3.72 38.77 7.16
CA ASP A 20 2.33 39.12 6.84
C ASP A 20 1.96 38.59 5.45
N GLY A 21 1.53 37.33 5.41
CA GLY A 21 1.13 36.62 4.19
C GLY A 21 -0.27 36.01 4.36
N TYR A 22 -0.45 34.74 3.94
CA TYR A 22 -1.72 34.02 4.18
C TYR A 22 -2.03 33.86 5.68
N THR A 23 -0.98 33.78 6.52
CA THR A 23 -1.08 33.93 7.97
C THR A 23 -0.15 35.05 8.41
N THR A 24 -0.52 35.76 9.46
CA THR A 24 0.33 36.79 10.08
C THR A 24 1.11 36.16 11.23
N VAL A 25 2.42 36.41 11.29
CA VAL A 25 3.30 36.03 12.41
C VAL A 25 3.80 37.30 13.09
N ARG A 26 3.53 37.40 14.40
CA ARG A 26 3.94 38.50 15.25
C ARG A 26 4.96 38.01 16.26
N ARG A 27 6.09 38.68 16.40
CA ARG A 27 7.05 38.44 17.46
C ARG A 27 6.71 39.29 18.67
N ASP A 28 6.43 38.65 19.80
CA ASP A 28 6.18 39.30 21.09
C ASP A 28 7.40 39.11 22.00
N THR A 29 7.96 40.22 22.50
CA THR A 29 9.08 40.20 23.46
C THR A 29 8.53 40.23 24.88
N TYR A 30 8.93 39.29 25.73
CA TYR A 30 8.47 39.17 27.11
C TYR A 30 9.63 39.25 28.11
N ARG A 31 9.36 39.84 29.27
CA ARG A 31 10.14 39.63 30.50
C ARG A 31 9.53 38.49 31.30
N LEU A 32 10.32 37.45 31.54
CA LEU A 32 9.96 36.25 32.30
C LEU A 32 10.02 36.51 33.82
N PRO A 33 9.46 35.61 34.66
CA PRO A 33 9.42 35.79 36.11
C PRO A 33 10.81 35.83 36.78
N ASP A 34 11.81 35.20 36.16
CA ASP A 34 13.21 35.25 36.61
C ASP A 34 13.96 36.53 36.18
N GLY A 35 13.28 37.43 35.48
CA GLY A 35 13.82 38.69 34.96
C GLY A 35 14.48 38.58 33.58
N SER A 36 14.63 37.38 33.03
CA SER A 36 15.16 37.19 31.67
C SER A 36 14.20 37.74 30.61
N VAL A 37 14.73 38.04 29.42
CA VAL A 37 13.95 38.54 28.27
C VAL A 37 14.01 37.53 27.15
N SER A 38 12.86 37.20 26.56
CA SER A 38 12.73 36.24 25.47
C SER A 38 11.71 36.70 24.43
N ASP A 39 12.00 36.40 23.17
CA ASP A 39 11.09 36.61 22.04
C ASP A 39 10.29 35.35 21.74
N TRP A 40 9.03 35.52 21.33
CA TRP A 40 8.11 34.43 21.01
C TRP A 40 7.34 34.75 19.72
N ASP A 41 7.34 33.82 18.78
CA ASP A 41 6.57 33.94 17.55
C ASP A 41 5.12 33.50 17.78
N VAL A 42 4.19 34.41 17.54
CA VAL A 42 2.74 34.27 17.74
C VAL A 42 2.02 34.27 16.40
N LEU A 43 1.24 33.23 16.13
CA LEU A 43 0.35 33.15 14.97
C LEU A 43 -0.90 34.00 15.24
N VAL A 44 -1.07 35.08 14.49
CA VAL A 44 -2.23 35.97 14.60
C VAL A 44 -3.29 35.50 13.61
N GLN A 45 -4.32 34.86 14.13
CA GLN A 45 -5.35 34.18 13.37
C GLN A 45 -6.73 34.46 13.99
N GLY A 46 -7.74 34.64 13.13
CA GLY A 46 -9.15 34.75 13.56
C GLY A 46 -9.72 33.41 14.01
N ASP A 47 -10.80 33.44 14.78
CA ASP A 47 -11.46 32.25 15.32
C ASP A 47 -12.14 31.44 14.22
N THR A 48 -12.30 30.14 14.44
CA THR A 48 -12.94 29.20 13.51
C THR A 48 -14.05 28.43 14.19
N VAL A 49 -14.95 27.85 13.40
CA VAL A 49 -15.95 26.90 13.88
C VAL A 49 -16.03 25.66 13.00
N ALA A 50 -16.04 24.48 13.62
CA ALA A 50 -16.30 23.19 13.00
C ALA A 50 -17.68 22.66 13.42
N VAL A 51 -18.39 21.97 12.52
CA VAL A 51 -19.77 21.54 12.71
C VAL A 51 -19.90 20.03 12.63
N ILE A 52 -20.23 19.37 13.75
CA ILE A 52 -20.66 17.98 13.74
C ILE A 52 -22.13 17.96 13.29
N ALA A 53 -22.34 17.83 11.99
CA ALA A 53 -23.66 17.91 11.38
C ALA A 53 -24.25 16.54 11.09
N VAL A 54 -25.37 16.21 11.75
CA VAL A 54 -26.08 14.95 11.59
C VAL A 54 -27.45 15.19 10.94
N THR A 55 -27.69 14.48 9.85
CA THR A 55 -28.92 14.53 9.07
C THR A 55 -30.08 13.80 9.75
N ASP A 56 -31.31 14.06 9.30
CA ASP A 56 -32.51 13.30 9.76
C ASP A 56 -32.38 11.79 9.53
N ALA A 57 -31.53 11.36 8.58
CA ALA A 57 -31.26 9.96 8.30
C ALA A 57 -30.18 9.35 9.23
N GLY A 58 -29.72 10.08 10.24
CA GLY A 58 -28.68 9.61 11.17
C GLY A 58 -27.27 9.54 10.56
N ARG A 59 -27.06 10.19 9.41
CA ARG A 59 -25.75 10.26 8.73
C ARG A 59 -25.06 11.58 9.04
N ALA A 60 -23.76 11.53 9.31
CA ALA A 60 -22.94 12.71 9.50
C ALA A 60 -22.43 13.27 8.16
N LEU A 61 -22.33 14.59 8.07
CA LEU A 61 -21.78 15.30 6.92
C LEU A 61 -20.29 15.55 7.12
N LEU A 62 -19.51 15.34 6.06
CA LEU A 62 -18.11 15.74 5.96
C LEU A 62 -17.90 16.56 4.69
N PHE A 63 -16.86 17.37 4.68
CA PHE A 63 -16.41 18.12 3.52
C PHE A 63 -14.97 17.73 3.19
N GLU A 64 -14.77 17.13 2.02
CA GLU A 64 -13.44 16.75 1.52
C GLU A 64 -12.87 17.86 0.65
N GLN A 65 -11.74 18.43 1.06
CA GLN A 65 -11.09 19.52 0.34
C GLN A 65 -9.58 19.35 0.31
N PHE A 66 -8.92 19.90 -0.72
CA PHE A 66 -7.47 19.85 -0.82
C PHE A 66 -6.82 20.80 0.20
N ARG A 67 -6.05 20.26 1.14
CA ARG A 67 -5.30 21.06 2.10
C ARG A 67 -3.84 21.15 1.68
N VAL A 68 -3.35 22.38 1.49
CA VAL A 68 -1.99 22.66 0.98
C VAL A 68 -0.87 22.21 1.93
N GLY A 69 -1.14 22.17 3.24
CA GLY A 69 -0.19 21.69 4.26
C GLY A 69 0.16 20.21 4.07
N PRO A 70 -0.79 19.29 4.20
CA PRO A 70 -0.58 17.86 3.95
C PRO A 70 -0.48 17.50 2.46
N ARG A 71 -0.81 18.44 1.54
CA ARG A 71 -0.75 18.28 0.07
C ARG A 71 -1.64 17.16 -0.47
N MET A 72 -2.80 16.97 0.15
CA MET A 72 -3.76 15.96 -0.23
C MET A 72 -5.19 16.42 0.09
N PRO A 73 -6.22 15.78 -0.50
CA PRO A 73 -7.59 15.90 0.00
C PRO A 73 -7.67 15.41 1.45
N VAL A 74 -8.30 16.21 2.31
CA VAL A 74 -8.57 15.89 3.72
C VAL A 74 -10.07 15.99 3.93
N ARG A 75 -10.63 14.99 4.61
CA ARG A 75 -12.07 14.93 4.95
C ARG A 75 -12.26 15.56 6.31
N GLU A 76 -12.84 16.74 6.36
CA GLU A 76 -13.02 17.52 7.58
C GLU A 76 -14.50 17.70 7.88
N LEU A 77 -14.81 18.17 9.07
CA LEU A 77 -16.13 18.66 9.39
C LEU A 77 -16.41 19.93 8.56
N PRO A 78 -17.66 20.17 8.15
CA PRO A 78 -18.03 21.47 7.61
C PRO A 78 -17.69 22.58 8.61
N GLY A 79 -17.14 23.70 8.15
CA GLY A 79 -16.68 24.75 9.04
C GLY A 79 -15.72 25.75 8.41
N GLY A 80 -15.56 26.89 9.07
CA GLY A 80 -14.79 28.01 8.52
C GLY A 80 -14.47 29.09 9.54
N LEU A 81 -14.12 30.27 9.03
CA LEU A 81 -13.78 31.43 9.85
C LEU A 81 -15.03 32.05 10.46
N ILE A 82 -14.90 32.54 11.69
CA ILE A 82 -15.92 33.36 12.34
C ILE A 82 -15.64 34.82 11.98
N ASP A 83 -16.61 35.49 11.37
CA ASP A 83 -16.45 36.89 10.98
C ASP A 83 -16.37 37.82 12.20
N PRO A 84 -15.72 39.00 12.08
CA PRO A 84 -15.67 39.96 13.17
C PRO A 84 -17.06 40.37 13.69
N GLY A 85 -17.37 39.98 14.92
CA GLY A 85 -18.65 40.26 15.58
C GLY A 85 -19.75 39.21 15.33
N GLU A 86 -19.46 38.17 14.54
CA GLU A 86 -20.31 37.00 14.37
C GLU A 86 -20.15 36.05 15.58
N ASP A 87 -21.25 35.46 16.05
CA ASP A 87 -21.18 34.43 17.09
C ASP A 87 -20.95 33.03 16.48
N PRO A 88 -20.34 32.08 17.21
CA PRO A 88 -19.98 30.77 16.67
C PRO A 88 -21.17 29.94 16.15
N VAL A 89 -22.37 30.11 16.70
CA VAL A 89 -23.55 29.35 16.25
C VAL A 89 -24.07 29.90 14.93
N THR A 90 -24.08 31.23 14.79
CA THR A 90 -24.40 31.90 13.52
C THR A 90 -23.41 31.52 12.43
N ALA A 91 -22.10 31.58 12.73
CA ALA A 91 -21.04 31.15 11.82
C ALA A 91 -21.21 29.68 11.40
N ALA A 92 -21.44 28.77 12.34
CA ALA A 92 -21.67 27.35 12.05
C ALA A 92 -22.87 27.13 11.12
N ALA A 93 -23.97 27.87 11.33
CA ALA A 93 -25.16 27.77 10.47
C ALA A 93 -24.90 28.28 9.05
N ARG A 94 -24.09 29.35 8.91
CA ARG A 94 -23.64 29.91 7.63
C ARG A 94 -22.75 28.93 6.89
N GLU A 95 -21.68 28.48 7.52
CA GLU A 95 -20.69 27.54 6.94
C GLU A 95 -21.34 26.22 6.53
N LEU A 96 -22.17 25.62 7.39
CA LEU A 96 -22.89 24.40 7.06
C LEU A 96 -23.75 24.56 5.79
N ARG A 97 -24.37 25.73 5.62
CA ARG A 97 -25.20 26.02 4.45
C ARG A 97 -24.35 26.27 3.21
N GLU A 98 -23.28 27.03 3.32
CA GLU A 98 -22.38 27.40 2.22
C GLU A 98 -21.64 26.16 1.72
N GLU A 99 -20.99 25.39 2.58
CA GLU A 99 -20.17 24.25 2.17
C GLU A 99 -20.99 23.03 1.74
N THR A 100 -22.16 22.80 2.37
CA THR A 100 -22.92 21.54 2.18
C THR A 100 -24.33 21.72 1.62
N GLY A 101 -24.87 22.94 1.60
CA GLY A 101 -26.26 23.19 1.22
C GLY A 101 -27.29 22.75 2.28
N HIS A 102 -26.87 22.40 3.49
CA HIS A 102 -27.76 21.94 4.56
C HIS A 102 -28.15 23.04 5.54
N ARG A 103 -29.30 22.85 6.18
CA ARG A 103 -29.76 23.65 7.32
C ARG A 103 -30.09 22.70 8.47
N ALA A 104 -29.58 23.02 9.65
CA ALA A 104 -29.88 22.30 10.89
C ALA A 104 -31.26 22.69 11.44
N ALA A 105 -31.93 21.74 12.09
CA ALA A 105 -33.14 22.00 12.87
C ALA A 105 -32.80 22.59 14.25
N ALA A 106 -31.70 22.13 14.86
CA ALA A 106 -31.20 22.62 16.13
C ALA A 106 -29.66 22.65 16.14
N LEU A 107 -29.09 23.60 16.90
CA LEU A 107 -27.65 23.82 17.03
C LEU A 107 -27.26 23.90 18.51
N PHE A 108 -26.11 23.34 18.86
CA PHE A 108 -25.56 23.39 20.21
C PHE A 108 -24.07 23.77 20.17
N HIS A 109 -23.70 24.88 20.81
CA HIS A 109 -22.30 25.27 20.93
C HIS A 109 -21.62 24.46 22.03
N ALA A 110 -20.74 23.53 21.64
CA ALA A 110 -20.05 22.63 22.56
C ALA A 110 -18.73 23.23 23.11
N GLY A 111 -18.54 24.53 22.96
CA GLY A 111 -17.39 25.30 23.46
C GLY A 111 -16.26 25.47 22.45
N SER A 112 -15.06 25.76 22.94
CA SER A 112 -13.88 26.00 22.10
C SER A 112 -12.58 25.58 22.79
N GLU A 113 -11.53 25.46 21.98
CA GLU A 113 -10.15 25.23 22.41
C GLU A 113 -9.19 26.21 21.73
N TRP A 114 -7.99 26.37 22.29
CA TRP A 114 -6.92 27.09 21.61
C TRP A 114 -6.35 26.24 20.48
N SER A 115 -6.07 26.86 19.32
CA SER A 115 -5.42 26.15 18.21
C SER A 115 -3.99 25.69 18.54
N GLY A 116 -3.32 26.35 19.49
CA GLY A 116 -1.97 26.02 19.92
C GLY A 116 -1.46 27.05 20.94
N ALA A 117 -0.39 26.71 21.67
CA ALA A 117 0.18 27.57 22.71
C ALA A 117 0.72 28.91 22.18
N ASN A 118 1.00 29.00 20.88
CA ASN A 118 1.50 30.18 20.19
C ASN A 118 0.49 30.79 19.20
N SER A 119 -0.80 30.44 19.26
CA SER A 119 -1.82 30.97 18.35
C SER A 119 -2.84 31.83 19.08
N THR A 120 -3.34 32.88 18.41
CA THR A 120 -4.47 33.68 18.92
C THR A 120 -5.84 33.08 18.59
N ARG A 121 -5.90 32.01 17.79
CA ARG A 121 -7.16 31.41 17.32
C ARG A 121 -7.79 30.51 18.38
N ARG A 122 -9.08 30.74 18.62
CA ARG A 122 -9.99 29.74 19.19
C ARG A 122 -10.65 28.95 18.08
N LYS A 123 -10.68 27.63 18.26
CA LYS A 123 -11.43 26.72 17.39
C LYS A 123 -12.68 26.28 18.15
N HIS A 124 -13.84 26.63 17.62
CA HIS A 124 -15.15 26.38 18.18
C HIS A 124 -15.76 25.12 17.55
N VAL A 125 -16.57 24.41 18.32
CA VAL A 125 -17.30 23.23 17.82
C VAL A 125 -18.78 23.39 18.08
N VAL A 126 -19.59 23.14 17.06
CA VAL A 126 -21.05 23.18 17.11
C VAL A 126 -21.62 21.84 16.68
N ILE A 127 -22.58 21.31 17.45
CA ILE A 127 -23.35 20.12 17.06
C ILE A 127 -24.60 20.59 16.34
N ALA A 128 -24.86 20.05 15.15
CA ALA A 128 -26.02 20.36 14.33
C ALA A 128 -26.90 19.12 14.14
N ALA A 129 -28.13 19.18 14.65
CA ALA A 129 -29.10 18.09 14.58
C ALA A 129 -30.19 18.36 13.54
N GLY A 130 -30.69 17.27 12.95
CA GLY A 130 -31.78 17.31 11.97
C GLY A 130 -31.42 18.09 10.71
N CYS A 131 -30.20 17.87 10.19
CA CYS A 131 -29.71 18.57 9.03
C CYS A 131 -30.45 18.14 7.75
N ARG A 132 -31.05 19.10 7.05
CA ARG A 132 -31.78 18.89 5.79
C ARG A 132 -31.16 19.71 4.67
N ARG A 133 -31.04 19.10 3.49
CA ARG A 133 -30.59 19.82 2.30
C ARG A 133 -31.63 20.84 1.87
N VAL A 134 -31.25 22.11 1.81
CA VAL A 134 -32.11 23.23 1.42
C VAL A 134 -31.65 23.94 0.14
N GLY A 135 -30.51 23.53 -0.40
CA GLY A 135 -29.97 24.03 -1.65
C GLY A 135 -28.69 23.32 -2.07
N GLU A 136 -28.11 23.78 -3.16
CA GLU A 136 -26.76 23.38 -3.57
C GLU A 136 -25.71 24.15 -2.74
N PRO A 137 -24.54 23.53 -2.46
CA PRO A 137 -23.38 24.24 -1.91
C PRO A 137 -23.00 25.49 -2.71
N ARG A 138 -22.43 26.47 -2.01
CA ARG A 138 -21.91 27.72 -2.54
C ARG A 138 -20.57 28.00 -1.86
N TRP A 139 -19.48 27.69 -2.56
CA TRP A 139 -18.12 27.87 -2.05
C TRP A 139 -17.56 29.23 -2.46
N GLU A 140 -16.64 29.74 -1.64
CA GLU A 140 -15.97 31.00 -1.94
C GLU A 140 -14.94 30.87 -3.07
N THR A 141 -14.43 32.02 -3.53
CA THR A 141 -13.40 32.03 -4.57
C THR A 141 -12.12 31.40 -4.04
N GLY A 142 -11.73 30.26 -4.63
CA GLY A 142 -10.53 29.51 -4.22
C GLY A 142 -10.84 28.26 -3.40
N GLU A 143 -12.10 28.02 -3.07
CA GLU A 143 -12.55 26.80 -2.39
C GLU A 143 -13.10 25.78 -3.39
N THR A 144 -12.65 24.53 -3.24
CA THR A 144 -13.17 23.40 -4.01
C THR A 144 -13.19 22.17 -3.12
N GLY A 145 -14.30 21.44 -3.12
CA GLY A 145 -14.39 20.21 -2.35
C GLY A 145 -15.54 19.30 -2.77
N THR A 146 -15.79 18.28 -1.98
CA THR A 146 -16.89 17.33 -2.15
C THR A 146 -17.57 17.07 -0.81
N VAL A 147 -18.90 17.13 -0.79
CA VAL A 147 -19.70 16.81 0.40
C VAL A 147 -19.86 15.29 0.48
N LEU A 148 -19.52 14.71 1.63
CA LEU A 148 -19.62 13.28 1.91
C LEU A 148 -20.63 13.03 3.04
N THR A 149 -21.21 11.82 3.07
CA THR A 149 -22.09 11.37 4.16
C THR A 149 -21.61 10.04 4.73
N VAL A 150 -21.35 9.99 6.03
CA VAL A 150 -20.83 8.81 6.74
C VAL A 150 -21.77 8.38 7.87
N THR A 151 -21.66 7.14 8.37
CA THR A 151 -22.37 6.74 9.61
C THR A 151 -21.80 7.51 10.80
N LEU A 152 -22.53 7.56 11.91
CA LEU A 152 -21.99 8.08 13.18
C LEU A 152 -20.78 7.26 13.65
N ASP A 153 -20.80 5.93 13.52
CA ASP A 153 -19.65 5.08 13.87
C ASP A 153 -18.43 5.39 13.00
N ALA A 154 -18.63 5.56 11.68
CA ALA A 154 -17.56 5.95 10.77
C ALA A 154 -17.07 7.37 11.05
N LEU A 155 -17.94 8.31 11.45
CA LEU A 155 -17.51 9.62 11.92
C LEU A 155 -16.60 9.47 13.15
N ILE A 156 -16.99 8.68 14.14
CA ILE A 156 -16.19 8.49 15.36
C ILE A 156 -14.84 7.86 15.04
N ALA A 157 -14.81 6.79 14.24
CA ALA A 157 -13.58 6.18 13.78
C ALA A 157 -12.70 7.19 13.02
N HIS A 158 -13.32 7.99 12.15
CA HIS A 158 -12.63 9.05 11.39
C HIS A 158 -12.02 10.08 12.34
N LEU A 159 -12.77 10.62 13.31
CA LEU A 159 -12.26 11.54 14.33
C LEU A 159 -11.10 10.98 15.16
N LEU A 160 -11.00 9.65 15.31
CA LEU A 160 -9.94 8.98 16.08
C LEU A 160 -8.75 8.54 15.22
N SER A 161 -8.83 8.64 13.90
CA SER A 161 -7.79 8.15 12.97
C SER A 161 -6.48 8.96 13.01
N GLY A 162 -6.56 10.24 13.34
CA GLY A 162 -5.45 11.19 13.20
C GLY A 162 -5.35 11.84 11.82
N ASP A 163 -6.26 11.53 10.88
CA ASP A 163 -6.21 12.02 9.50
C ASP A 163 -6.96 13.34 9.26
N LEU A 164 -7.37 14.07 10.32
CA LEU A 164 -8.11 15.33 10.22
C LEU A 164 -7.45 16.47 11.01
N SER A 165 -7.78 17.71 10.65
CA SER A 165 -7.30 18.91 11.36
C SER A 165 -8.18 19.35 12.54
N ASP A 166 -9.41 18.86 12.63
CA ASP A 166 -10.47 19.29 13.58
C ASP A 166 -10.88 18.18 14.59
N ALA A 167 -10.18 17.05 14.59
CA ALA A 167 -10.47 15.91 15.44
C ALA A 167 -10.53 16.27 16.95
N GLY A 168 -9.55 17.05 17.43
CA GLY A 168 -9.46 17.42 18.85
C GLY A 168 -10.69 18.18 19.36
N GLU A 169 -11.09 19.22 18.63
CA GLU A 169 -12.25 20.03 19.00
C GLU A 169 -13.56 19.25 18.82
N ALA A 170 -13.65 18.39 17.81
CA ALA A 170 -14.80 17.54 17.55
C ALA A 170 -15.05 16.52 18.67
N VAL A 171 -14.01 15.77 19.06
CA VAL A 171 -14.08 14.78 20.14
C VAL A 171 -14.43 15.45 21.47
N ARG A 172 -13.78 16.58 21.77
CA ARG A 172 -14.11 17.39 22.96
C ARG A 172 -15.57 17.85 22.91
N GLY A 173 -16.02 18.37 21.77
CA GLY A 173 -17.38 18.85 21.58
C GLY A 173 -18.42 17.76 21.79
N LEU A 174 -18.17 16.56 21.24
CA LEU A 174 -19.04 15.41 21.43
C LEU A 174 -19.09 14.96 22.89
N GLN A 175 -17.95 14.93 23.59
CA GLN A 175 -17.88 14.64 25.02
C GLN A 175 -18.67 15.63 25.88
N VAL A 176 -18.62 16.93 25.54
CA VAL A 176 -19.42 17.96 26.21
C VAL A 176 -20.90 17.75 25.91
N PHE A 177 -21.24 17.54 24.64
CA PHE A 177 -22.62 17.32 24.20
C PHE A 177 -23.26 16.13 24.89
N LEU A 178 -22.58 14.98 24.96
CA LEU A 178 -23.10 13.77 25.62
C LEU A 178 -23.32 13.91 27.14
N ARG A 179 -22.71 14.91 27.78
CA ARG A 179 -22.83 15.19 29.23
C ARG A 179 -23.70 16.41 29.55
N SER A 180 -24.23 17.09 28.54
CA SER A 180 -25.01 18.31 28.71
C SER A 180 -26.49 18.00 28.93
N ASP A 181 -27.15 18.78 29.76
CA ASP A 181 -28.62 18.80 29.85
C ASP A 181 -29.18 19.60 28.67
N LEU A 182 -30.07 18.99 27.89
CA LEU A 182 -30.59 19.56 26.64
C LEU A 182 -32.11 19.71 26.69
N ASP A 183 -32.62 20.92 26.46
CA ASP A 183 -34.05 21.19 26.39
C ASP A 183 -34.65 20.84 25.02
N ASP A 184 -33.89 21.05 23.94
CA ASP A 184 -34.34 20.81 22.57
C ASP A 184 -34.52 19.30 22.29
N PRO A 185 -35.72 18.85 21.87
CA PRO A 185 -35.97 17.43 21.62
C PRO A 185 -35.11 16.86 20.48
N THR A 186 -34.81 17.64 19.44
CA THR A 186 -33.97 17.20 18.31
C THR A 186 -32.55 16.93 18.76
N LEU A 187 -32.02 17.78 19.65
CA LEU A 187 -30.69 17.58 20.23
C LEU A 187 -30.67 16.39 21.20
N ARG A 188 -31.73 16.17 22.00
CA ARG A 188 -31.83 14.99 22.87
C ARG A 188 -31.88 13.67 22.09
N ASP A 189 -32.64 13.63 21.01
CA ASP A 189 -32.71 12.43 20.15
C ASP A 189 -31.33 12.11 19.56
N LEU A 190 -30.63 13.13 19.06
CA LEU A 190 -29.26 12.97 18.58
C LEU A 190 -28.30 12.54 19.71
N GLN A 191 -28.42 13.11 20.91
CA GLN A 191 -27.60 12.75 22.07
C GLN A 191 -27.74 11.26 22.43
N GLY A 192 -28.96 10.71 22.35
CA GLY A 192 -29.21 9.29 22.58
C GLY A 192 -28.52 8.39 21.54
N VAL A 193 -28.64 8.74 20.25
CA VAL A 193 -28.01 7.98 19.15
C VAL A 193 -26.49 8.08 19.24
N ALA A 194 -25.95 9.29 19.39
CA ALA A 194 -24.51 9.52 19.49
C ALA A 194 -23.90 8.87 20.74
N GLY A 195 -24.62 8.82 21.86
CA GLY A 195 -24.18 8.15 23.07
C GLY A 195 -24.02 6.64 22.88
N SER A 196 -24.94 6.00 22.13
CA SER A 196 -24.86 4.57 21.81
C SER A 196 -23.65 4.23 20.92
N ALA A 197 -23.37 5.09 19.93
CA ALA A 197 -22.22 4.96 19.03
C ALA A 197 -20.88 5.20 19.76
N TRP A 198 -20.83 6.18 20.67
CA TRP A 198 -19.61 6.56 21.37
C TRP A 198 -19.21 5.63 22.52
N THR A 199 -20.18 5.10 23.27
CA THR A 199 -19.90 4.33 24.49
C THR A 199 -19.81 2.82 24.28
N GLY A 200 -20.24 2.31 23.12
CA GLY A 200 -20.07 0.91 22.71
C GLY A 200 -20.19 -0.11 23.86
N ARG A 201 -21.37 -0.23 24.48
CA ARG A 201 -21.76 -1.22 25.51
C ARG A 201 -20.59 -1.97 26.19
N ASP A 202 -20.29 -1.57 27.41
CA ASP A 202 -19.73 -2.45 28.43
C ASP A 202 -20.51 -3.78 28.51
N GLY A 203 -19.79 -4.87 28.77
CA GLY A 203 -20.23 -6.26 28.68
C GLY A 203 -21.69 -6.57 29.04
N ALA A 204 -22.45 -7.02 28.05
CA ALA A 204 -23.66 -7.80 28.25
C ALA A 204 -23.69 -8.94 27.24
N ALA A 205 -23.57 -10.16 27.76
CA ALA A 205 -23.70 -11.42 27.06
C ALA A 205 -24.98 -11.44 26.18
N VAL A 206 -24.83 -11.72 24.90
CA VAL A 206 -25.94 -12.20 24.08
C VAL A 206 -26.03 -13.70 24.31
N GLY A 207 -27.04 -14.07 25.11
CA GLY A 207 -27.38 -15.45 25.41
C GLY A 207 -27.70 -16.24 24.14
N ALA A 208 -27.35 -17.52 24.20
CA ALA A 208 -27.74 -18.53 23.23
C ALA A 208 -29.25 -18.53 22.99
N ALA A 209 -29.64 -18.30 21.74
CA ALA A 209 -30.93 -18.73 21.21
C ALA A 209 -30.67 -19.69 20.05
N ALA A 210 -31.38 -20.81 20.08
CA ALA A 210 -31.14 -22.00 19.29
C ALA A 210 -31.46 -21.83 17.78
N ALA A 211 -30.55 -22.39 16.97
CA ALA A 211 -30.71 -23.13 15.71
C ALA A 211 -31.81 -22.75 14.71
N THR A 212 -31.40 -22.38 13.50
CA THR A 212 -31.94 -22.92 12.23
C THR A 212 -30.87 -22.88 11.14
N ALA A 213 -30.93 -23.85 10.22
CA ALA A 213 -30.00 -24.03 9.10
C ALA A 213 -29.86 -22.73 8.28
N ALA A 214 -28.61 -22.35 7.99
CA ALA A 214 -28.25 -21.08 7.37
C ALA A 214 -28.63 -21.03 5.89
N ASP A 215 -29.30 -19.94 5.52
CA ASP A 215 -29.48 -19.48 4.15
C ASP A 215 -28.10 -19.03 3.60
N PRO A 216 -27.65 -19.55 2.44
CA PRO A 216 -26.40 -19.11 1.80
C PRO A 216 -26.31 -17.60 1.58
N ALA A 217 -27.44 -16.91 1.37
CA ALA A 217 -27.47 -15.46 1.21
C ALA A 217 -27.16 -14.70 2.51
N ALA A 218 -27.64 -15.19 3.66
CA ALA A 218 -27.33 -14.61 4.97
C ALA A 218 -25.84 -14.78 5.32
N ALA A 219 -25.22 -15.88 4.89
CA ALA A 219 -23.80 -16.14 5.09
C ALA A 219 -22.88 -15.35 4.13
N GLU A 220 -23.41 -14.80 3.02
CA GLU A 220 -22.71 -13.79 2.22
C GLU A 220 -22.77 -12.42 2.90
N ASP A 221 -23.94 -12.02 3.41
CA ASP A 221 -24.11 -10.78 4.19
C ASP A 221 -23.21 -10.72 5.44
N ASP A 222 -23.00 -11.85 6.13
CA ASP A 222 -22.14 -11.88 7.32
C ASP A 222 -20.64 -11.76 6.97
N LEU A 223 -20.20 -12.28 5.81
CA LEU A 223 -18.82 -12.11 5.34
C LEU A 223 -18.55 -10.68 4.87
N ASP A 224 -19.50 -10.09 4.15
CA ASP A 224 -19.38 -8.69 3.73
C ASP A 224 -19.37 -7.77 4.97
N ARG A 225 -20.25 -8.02 5.95
CA ARG A 225 -20.25 -7.29 7.24
C ARG A 225 -18.93 -7.48 7.99
N PHE A 226 -18.38 -8.69 8.03
CA PHE A 226 -17.07 -8.93 8.64
C PHE A 226 -16.00 -8.06 8.00
N TRP A 227 -15.88 -8.06 6.67
CA TRP A 227 -14.88 -7.26 5.97
C TRP A 227 -15.08 -5.75 6.12
N GLU A 228 -16.30 -5.28 6.27
CA GLU A 228 -16.59 -3.86 6.55
C GLU A 228 -16.15 -3.41 7.95
N HIS A 229 -16.07 -4.33 8.93
CA HIS A 229 -15.89 -3.99 10.35
C HIS A 229 -14.67 -4.66 11.00
N VAL A 230 -13.91 -5.46 10.27
CA VAL A 230 -12.80 -6.23 10.81
C VAL A 230 -11.72 -5.30 11.39
N ASP A 231 -11.41 -5.50 12.67
CA ASP A 231 -10.33 -4.81 13.38
C ASP A 231 -9.02 -5.60 13.20
N LEU A 232 -8.21 -5.19 12.22
CA LEU A 232 -6.92 -5.81 11.92
C LEU A 232 -5.85 -5.51 12.99
N GLU A 233 -6.05 -4.55 13.90
CA GLU A 233 -5.15 -4.30 15.02
C GLU A 233 -5.30 -5.33 16.15
N ARG A 234 -6.36 -6.17 16.08
CA ARG A 234 -6.59 -7.29 17.00
C ARG A 234 -6.65 -8.63 16.24
N PRO A 235 -5.50 -9.16 15.77
CA PRO A 235 -5.46 -10.33 14.89
C PRO A 235 -6.19 -11.55 15.45
N GLU A 236 -6.03 -11.85 16.75
CA GLU A 236 -6.70 -13.01 17.38
C GLU A 236 -8.22 -12.86 17.40
N ARG A 237 -8.72 -11.64 17.56
CA ARG A 237 -10.17 -11.36 17.54
C ARG A 237 -10.71 -11.50 16.11
N ALA A 238 -10.03 -10.91 15.13
CA ALA A 238 -10.40 -11.01 13.72
C ALA A 238 -10.44 -12.47 13.25
N ARG A 239 -9.44 -13.28 13.63
CA ARG A 239 -9.41 -14.72 13.35
C ARG A 239 -10.56 -15.47 14.01
N ALA A 240 -10.84 -15.20 15.29
CA ALA A 240 -11.92 -15.86 16.01
C ALA A 240 -13.30 -15.52 15.42
N GLU A 241 -13.52 -14.26 15.03
CA GLU A 241 -14.75 -13.80 14.40
C GLU A 241 -14.95 -14.42 13.02
N LEU A 242 -13.94 -14.38 12.16
CA LEU A 242 -14.00 -15.04 10.85
C LEU A 242 -14.21 -16.54 10.99
N ALA A 243 -13.51 -17.20 11.93
CA ALA A 243 -13.68 -18.63 12.18
C ALA A 243 -15.12 -18.97 12.61
N ALA A 244 -15.77 -18.12 13.40
CA ALA A 244 -17.16 -18.30 13.80
C ALA A 244 -18.13 -18.18 12.61
N ILE A 245 -17.91 -17.22 11.71
CA ILE A 245 -18.70 -17.05 10.48
C ILE A 245 -18.53 -18.25 9.55
N LEU A 246 -17.28 -18.72 9.42
CA LEU A 246 -16.95 -19.86 8.57
C LEU A 246 -17.33 -21.22 9.18
N ALA A 247 -17.62 -21.31 10.48
CA ALA A 247 -17.96 -22.57 11.15
C ALA A 247 -19.23 -23.25 10.61
N ALA A 248 -20.15 -22.45 10.03
CA ALA A 248 -21.34 -22.97 9.36
C ALA A 248 -21.05 -23.48 7.93
N ARG A 249 -19.88 -23.19 7.37
CA ARG A 249 -19.44 -23.64 6.05
C ARG A 249 -18.66 -24.94 6.16
N GLY A 250 -18.78 -25.81 5.15
CA GLY A 250 -18.07 -27.08 5.12
C GLY A 250 -16.55 -26.87 5.06
N GLN A 251 -15.78 -27.82 5.62
CA GLN A 251 -14.31 -27.79 5.58
C GLN A 251 -13.75 -27.76 4.14
N ASP A 252 -14.54 -28.21 3.16
CA ASP A 252 -14.17 -28.25 1.76
C ASP A 252 -14.63 -27.02 0.93
N ASP A 253 -15.19 -25.99 1.57
CA ASP A 253 -15.69 -24.79 0.88
C ASP A 253 -14.54 -23.90 0.37
N ALA A 254 -14.42 -23.79 -0.96
CA ALA A 254 -13.44 -22.95 -1.63
C ALA A 254 -13.51 -21.47 -1.20
N ARG A 255 -14.72 -20.95 -0.91
CA ARG A 255 -14.91 -19.59 -0.42
C ARG A 255 -14.36 -19.42 0.98
N ALA A 256 -14.56 -20.40 1.87
CA ALA A 256 -14.01 -20.37 3.22
C ALA A 256 -12.47 -20.36 3.23
N SER A 257 -11.83 -21.07 2.31
CA SER A 257 -10.36 -20.99 2.12
C SER A 257 -9.93 -19.61 1.62
N TYR A 258 -10.65 -19.02 0.66
CA TYR A 258 -10.37 -17.67 0.15
C TYR A 258 -10.47 -16.59 1.24
N GLU A 259 -11.49 -16.66 2.11
CA GLU A 259 -11.67 -15.64 3.16
C GLU A 259 -10.60 -15.73 4.23
N ARG A 260 -10.22 -16.96 4.64
CA ARG A 260 -9.07 -17.16 5.55
C ARG A 260 -7.78 -16.64 4.93
N ALA A 261 -7.55 -16.92 3.65
CA ALA A 261 -6.38 -16.41 2.93
C ALA A 261 -6.34 -14.88 2.95
N SER A 262 -7.48 -14.24 2.65
CA SER A 262 -7.60 -12.77 2.63
C SER A 262 -7.36 -12.15 4.00
N LEU A 263 -7.72 -12.83 5.09
CA LEU A 263 -7.44 -12.32 6.44
C LEU A 263 -5.94 -12.39 6.75
N HIS A 264 -5.29 -13.50 6.44
CA HIS A 264 -3.84 -13.60 6.59
C HIS A 264 -3.10 -12.54 5.76
N ASP A 265 -3.49 -12.35 4.50
CA ASP A 265 -2.92 -11.31 3.62
C ASP A 265 -3.11 -9.90 4.21
N SER A 266 -4.31 -9.59 4.73
CA SER A 266 -4.61 -8.30 5.35
C SER A 266 -3.85 -8.05 6.66
N LEU A 267 -3.41 -9.11 7.35
CA LEU A 267 -2.59 -9.06 8.55
C LEU A 267 -1.08 -9.03 8.25
N GLY A 268 -0.68 -9.05 6.97
CA GLY A 268 0.73 -9.11 6.57
C GLY A 268 1.36 -10.50 6.78
N GLU A 269 0.56 -11.56 6.67
CA GLU A 269 0.95 -12.95 6.86
C GLU A 269 0.92 -13.69 5.51
N GLU A 270 1.71 -13.20 4.54
CA GLU A 270 1.62 -13.67 3.16
C GLU A 270 1.97 -15.16 3.00
N ARG A 271 2.89 -15.68 3.82
CA ARG A 271 3.31 -17.09 3.76
C ARG A 271 2.17 -18.03 4.17
N GLU A 272 1.34 -17.61 5.11
CA GLU A 272 0.15 -18.30 5.59
C GLU A 272 -1.02 -18.16 4.60
N ALA A 273 -1.14 -17.01 3.93
CA ALA A 273 -2.18 -16.75 2.93
C ALA A 273 -2.01 -17.58 1.65
N ILE A 274 -0.78 -17.70 1.12
CA ILE A 274 -0.46 -18.38 -0.16
C ILE A 274 -1.07 -19.80 -0.29
N PRO A 275 -0.86 -20.74 0.66
CA PRO A 275 -1.41 -22.09 0.53
C PRO A 275 -2.94 -22.09 0.52
N LEU A 276 -3.58 -21.18 1.26
CA LEU A 276 -5.04 -21.06 1.33
C LEU A 276 -5.64 -20.50 0.04
N TYR A 277 -5.00 -19.51 -0.58
CA TYR A 277 -5.40 -19.04 -1.92
C TYR A 277 -5.26 -20.12 -2.98
N ARG A 278 -4.14 -20.87 -2.97
CA ARG A 278 -3.92 -22.00 -3.88
C ARG A 278 -5.00 -23.08 -3.70
N ASP A 279 -5.35 -23.41 -2.45
CA ASP A 279 -6.44 -24.34 -2.12
C ASP A 279 -7.80 -23.85 -2.65
N ALA A 280 -8.15 -22.58 -2.40
CA ALA A 280 -9.39 -21.99 -2.89
C ALA A 280 -9.49 -22.05 -4.43
N LEU A 281 -8.42 -21.69 -5.14
CA LEU A 281 -8.36 -21.74 -6.60
C LEU A 281 -8.41 -23.17 -7.13
N GLY A 282 -7.70 -24.11 -6.48
CA GLY A 282 -7.67 -25.53 -6.84
C GLY A 282 -9.02 -26.23 -6.68
N ARG A 283 -9.83 -25.79 -5.71
CA ARG A 283 -11.20 -26.26 -5.47
C ARG A 283 -12.26 -25.60 -6.37
N GLY A 284 -11.86 -24.69 -7.27
CA GLY A 284 -12.77 -24.07 -8.23
C GLY A 284 -13.59 -22.92 -7.67
N LEU A 285 -12.98 -22.03 -6.86
CA LEU A 285 -13.60 -20.77 -6.41
C LEU A 285 -14.31 -20.05 -7.57
N ALA A 286 -15.56 -19.66 -7.34
CA ALA A 286 -16.43 -19.03 -8.34
C ALA A 286 -16.11 -17.53 -8.54
N SER A 287 -16.46 -16.99 -9.71
CA SER A 287 -16.44 -15.55 -9.97
C SER A 287 -17.49 -14.82 -9.10
N PRO A 288 -17.24 -13.57 -8.66
CA PRO A 288 -16.06 -12.73 -8.95
C PRO A 288 -14.83 -13.03 -8.06
N HIS A 289 -14.97 -13.89 -7.04
CA HIS A 289 -13.92 -14.16 -6.04
C HIS A 289 -12.69 -14.84 -6.63
N ARG A 290 -12.85 -15.62 -7.69
CA ARG A 290 -11.74 -16.23 -8.43
C ARG A 290 -10.67 -15.22 -8.83
N THR A 291 -11.06 -14.15 -9.52
CA THR A 291 -10.09 -13.15 -10.03
C THR A 291 -9.50 -12.32 -8.89
N ARG A 292 -10.30 -12.01 -7.85
CA ARG A 292 -9.79 -11.38 -6.62
C ARG A 292 -8.71 -12.24 -5.96
N ALA A 293 -8.95 -13.54 -5.81
CA ALA A 293 -8.00 -14.50 -5.26
C ALA A 293 -6.71 -14.58 -6.10
N VAL A 294 -6.81 -14.56 -7.43
CA VAL A 294 -5.63 -14.53 -8.32
C VAL A 294 -4.79 -13.27 -8.09
N ILE A 295 -5.44 -12.10 -8.01
CA ILE A 295 -4.76 -10.82 -7.80
C ILE A 295 -4.09 -10.78 -6.42
N GLN A 296 -4.81 -11.17 -5.36
CA GLN A 296 -4.28 -11.18 -4.00
C GLN A 296 -3.15 -12.19 -3.86
N LEU A 297 -3.32 -13.44 -4.32
CA LEU A 297 -2.25 -14.44 -4.34
C LEU A 297 -1.00 -13.94 -5.06
N ALA A 298 -1.16 -13.29 -6.21
CA ALA A 298 -0.03 -12.73 -6.93
C ALA A 298 0.66 -11.59 -6.15
N SER A 299 -0.11 -10.78 -5.42
CA SER A 299 0.44 -9.77 -4.51
C SER A 299 1.25 -10.43 -3.38
N SER A 300 0.69 -11.44 -2.70
CA SER A 300 1.37 -12.16 -1.62
C SER A 300 2.65 -12.85 -2.11
N LEU A 301 2.60 -13.49 -3.29
CA LEU A 301 3.78 -14.11 -3.94
C LEU A 301 4.88 -13.10 -4.22
N ARG A 302 4.53 -11.91 -4.73
CA ARG A 302 5.50 -10.83 -4.96
C ARG A 302 6.14 -10.37 -3.65
N ASN A 303 5.36 -10.21 -2.58
CA ASN A 303 5.87 -9.76 -1.29
C ASN A 303 6.87 -10.76 -0.67
N VAL A 304 6.69 -12.07 -0.91
CA VAL A 304 7.65 -13.11 -0.48
C VAL A 304 8.80 -13.34 -1.46
N GLY A 305 8.90 -12.56 -2.53
CA GLY A 305 9.99 -12.63 -3.52
C GLY A 305 9.72 -13.54 -4.72
N GLU A 306 8.59 -14.26 -4.78
CA GLU A 306 8.19 -15.13 -5.90
C GLU A 306 7.56 -14.33 -7.06
N SER A 307 8.24 -13.27 -7.51
CA SER A 307 7.70 -12.31 -8.51
C SER A 307 7.39 -12.97 -9.87
N SER A 308 8.19 -13.95 -10.30
CA SER A 308 7.94 -14.69 -11.54
C SER A 308 6.66 -15.53 -11.49
N ALA A 309 6.33 -16.15 -10.34
CA ALA A 309 5.08 -16.86 -10.14
C ALA A 309 3.88 -15.91 -10.15
N ALA A 310 4.01 -14.74 -9.51
CA ALA A 310 3.00 -13.68 -9.53
C ALA A 310 2.69 -13.20 -10.97
N ILE A 311 3.72 -13.00 -11.80
CA ILE A 311 3.57 -12.62 -13.21
C ILE A 311 2.79 -13.69 -13.99
N ALA A 312 3.10 -14.97 -13.79
CA ALA A 312 2.44 -16.07 -14.48
C ALA A 312 0.94 -16.11 -14.17
N LEU A 313 0.57 -15.94 -12.90
CA LEU A 313 -0.82 -15.87 -12.47
C LEU A 313 -1.58 -14.70 -13.10
N LEU A 314 -1.02 -13.50 -13.04
CA LEU A 314 -1.69 -12.28 -13.50
C LEU A 314 -1.86 -12.23 -15.02
N ARG A 315 -0.96 -12.86 -15.78
CA ARG A 315 -1.12 -13.04 -17.23
C ARG A 315 -2.24 -14.01 -17.61
N GLY A 316 -2.66 -14.87 -16.68
CA GLY A 316 -3.76 -15.80 -16.88
C GLY A 316 -5.15 -15.17 -16.76
N VAL A 317 -5.25 -13.90 -16.31
CA VAL A 317 -6.53 -13.17 -16.24
C VAL A 317 -6.96 -12.76 -17.64
N ALA A 318 -8.22 -13.07 -18.00
CA ALA A 318 -8.76 -12.79 -19.33
C ALA A 318 -8.95 -11.28 -19.56
N ASP A 319 -8.77 -10.84 -20.81
CA ASP A 319 -8.84 -9.42 -21.18
C ASP A 319 -10.24 -8.79 -21.01
N ASP A 320 -11.28 -9.62 -20.98
CA ASP A 320 -12.69 -9.24 -20.77
C ASP A 320 -13.14 -9.35 -19.30
N ASP A 321 -12.26 -9.75 -18.39
CA ASP A 321 -12.57 -9.82 -16.96
C ASP A 321 -12.82 -8.42 -16.37
N PRO A 322 -13.87 -8.20 -15.56
CA PRO A 322 -14.16 -6.90 -14.94
C PRO A 322 -13.01 -6.30 -14.12
N LEU A 323 -12.09 -7.13 -13.61
CA LEU A 323 -10.93 -6.73 -12.81
C LEU A 323 -9.63 -6.70 -13.62
N ILE A 324 -9.67 -6.77 -14.95
CA ILE A 324 -8.46 -6.79 -15.80
C ILE A 324 -7.54 -5.57 -15.55
N ASP A 325 -8.09 -4.37 -15.37
CA ASP A 325 -7.31 -3.17 -15.10
C ASP A 325 -6.55 -3.29 -13.76
N ALA A 326 -7.18 -3.90 -12.75
CA ALA A 326 -6.54 -4.19 -11.46
C ALA A 326 -5.46 -5.28 -11.62
N ALA A 327 -5.75 -6.37 -12.33
CA ALA A 327 -4.78 -7.42 -12.61
C ALA A 327 -3.54 -6.87 -13.35
N ARG A 328 -3.72 -5.97 -14.32
CA ARG A 328 -2.62 -5.32 -15.04
C ARG A 328 -1.83 -4.34 -14.17
N ALA A 329 -2.47 -3.67 -13.21
CA ALA A 329 -1.76 -2.85 -12.23
C ALA A 329 -0.84 -3.70 -11.35
N PHE A 330 -1.35 -4.80 -10.79
CA PHE A 330 -0.53 -5.75 -10.02
C PHE A 330 0.52 -6.45 -10.88
N LEU A 331 0.24 -6.70 -12.17
CA LEU A 331 1.22 -7.27 -13.10
C LEU A 331 2.39 -6.31 -13.32
N SER A 332 2.10 -5.01 -13.40
CA SER A 332 3.12 -3.97 -13.50
C SER A 332 4.02 -3.96 -12.26
N LEU A 333 3.44 -4.10 -11.07
CA LEU A 333 4.18 -4.20 -9.82
C LEU A 333 5.06 -5.46 -9.77
N ALA A 334 4.51 -6.62 -10.16
CA ALA A 334 5.26 -7.87 -10.19
C ALA A 334 6.41 -7.82 -11.22
N LEU A 335 6.18 -7.24 -12.40
CA LEU A 335 7.23 -7.01 -13.41
C LEU A 335 8.33 -6.08 -12.89
N PHE A 336 7.99 -5.06 -12.10
CA PHE A 336 8.98 -4.17 -11.52
C PHE A 336 9.84 -4.89 -10.47
N SER A 337 9.22 -5.65 -9.57
CA SER A 337 9.90 -6.49 -8.58
C SER A 337 10.79 -7.57 -9.22
N ASP A 338 10.42 -8.05 -10.40
CA ASP A 338 11.18 -9.03 -11.20
C ASP A 338 12.22 -8.37 -12.14
N GLU A 339 12.64 -7.15 -11.83
CA GLU A 339 13.66 -6.37 -12.58
C GLU A 339 13.37 -6.17 -14.08
N LYS A 340 12.08 -6.05 -14.44
CA LYS A 340 11.58 -5.77 -15.80
C LYS A 340 10.88 -4.40 -15.87
N PRO A 341 11.56 -3.28 -15.52
CA PRO A 341 10.94 -1.97 -15.35
C PRO A 341 10.32 -1.39 -16.63
N ALA A 342 10.94 -1.63 -17.80
CA ALA A 342 10.35 -1.20 -19.07
C ALA A 342 9.01 -1.89 -19.35
N ARG A 343 8.94 -3.22 -19.14
CA ARG A 343 7.68 -3.97 -19.31
C ARG A 343 6.64 -3.55 -18.28
N ALA A 344 7.05 -3.32 -17.04
CA ALA A 344 6.17 -2.81 -15.98
C ALA A 344 5.53 -1.48 -16.38
N LEU A 345 6.34 -0.51 -16.83
CA LEU A 345 5.87 0.81 -17.23
C LEU A 345 5.03 0.75 -18.52
N THR A 346 5.40 -0.07 -19.51
CA THR A 346 4.57 -0.31 -20.70
C THR A 346 3.19 -0.86 -20.31
N THR A 347 3.11 -1.85 -19.42
CA THR A 347 1.83 -2.41 -18.94
C THR A 347 1.01 -1.35 -18.22
N ALA A 348 1.61 -0.58 -17.30
CA ALA A 348 0.92 0.47 -16.55
C ALA A 348 0.38 1.58 -17.46
N LEU A 349 1.22 2.13 -18.36
CA LEU A 349 0.82 3.20 -19.27
C LEU A 349 -0.23 2.75 -20.30
N THR A 350 -0.12 1.51 -20.80
CA THR A 350 -1.12 0.94 -21.73
C THR A 350 -2.47 0.76 -21.04
N THR A 351 -2.47 0.36 -19.76
CA THR A 351 -3.68 0.21 -18.94
C THR A 351 -4.30 1.57 -18.59
N LEU A 352 -3.48 2.58 -18.30
CA LEU A 352 -3.94 3.93 -17.97
C LEU A 352 -4.48 4.69 -19.19
N ALA A 353 -3.87 4.51 -20.38
CA ALA A 353 -4.13 5.33 -21.56
C ALA A 353 -5.63 5.47 -21.95
N PRO A 354 -6.49 4.43 -21.88
CA PRO A 354 -7.92 4.55 -22.18
C PRO A 354 -8.70 5.44 -21.18
N ARG A 355 -8.21 5.58 -19.94
CA ARG A 355 -8.87 6.35 -18.86
C ARG A 355 -8.49 7.84 -18.86
N LEU A 356 -7.46 8.22 -19.61
CA LEU A 356 -7.01 9.61 -19.66
C LEU A 356 -8.03 10.48 -20.40
N PRO A 357 -8.31 11.71 -19.93
CA PRO A 357 -9.19 12.65 -20.63
C PRO A 357 -8.57 13.18 -21.93
N ARG A 358 -7.23 13.25 -22.01
CA ARG A 358 -6.44 13.69 -23.18
C ARG A 358 -5.15 12.88 -23.30
N TYR A 359 -4.46 13.00 -24.43
CA TYR A 359 -3.13 12.40 -24.70
C TYR A 359 -3.08 10.87 -24.82
N GLN A 360 -4.22 10.20 -25.02
CA GLN A 360 -4.31 8.74 -25.10
C GLN A 360 -3.37 8.16 -26.19
N ARG A 361 -3.36 8.78 -27.38
CA ARG A 361 -2.48 8.39 -28.49
C ARG A 361 -1.00 8.57 -28.15
N ALA A 362 -0.64 9.69 -27.51
CA ALA A 362 0.75 10.00 -27.17
C ALA A 362 1.29 9.02 -26.12
N VAL A 363 0.51 8.76 -25.07
CA VAL A 363 0.90 7.80 -24.02
C VAL A 363 1.06 6.39 -24.58
N ARG A 364 0.17 5.94 -25.48
CA ARG A 364 0.33 4.64 -26.16
C ARG A 364 1.60 4.57 -27.02
N ALA A 365 1.94 5.66 -27.71
CA ALA A 365 3.16 5.73 -28.52
C ALA A 365 4.41 5.63 -27.63
N TYR A 366 4.51 6.44 -26.58
CA TYR A 366 5.64 6.37 -25.65
C TYR A 366 5.75 5.02 -24.95
N ALA A 367 4.63 4.41 -24.55
CA ALA A 367 4.64 3.08 -23.94
C ALA A 367 5.21 2.00 -24.89
N ALA A 368 5.00 2.14 -26.20
CA ALA A 368 5.54 1.25 -27.23
C ALA A 368 7.02 1.50 -27.53
N GLU A 369 7.54 2.70 -27.25
CA GLU A 369 8.94 3.08 -27.42
C GLU A 369 9.83 2.68 -26.23
N LEU A 370 9.24 2.33 -25.08
CA LEU A 370 9.98 1.90 -23.90
C LEU A 370 10.75 0.60 -24.18
N SER A 371 12.07 0.71 -24.26
CA SER A 371 12.99 -0.41 -24.26
C SER A 371 13.54 -0.66 -22.85
N ALA A 372 14.06 -1.87 -22.61
CA ALA A 372 14.86 -2.11 -21.42
C ALA A 372 16.04 -1.11 -21.42
N PRO A 373 16.37 -0.46 -20.29
CA PRO A 373 17.51 0.43 -20.22
C PRO A 373 18.79 -0.37 -20.47
N ASP A 374 19.76 0.24 -21.16
CA ASP A 374 21.13 -0.26 -21.24
C ASP A 374 21.65 -0.43 -19.80
N ARG A 375 21.93 -1.67 -19.39
CA ARG A 375 22.38 -1.98 -18.03
C ARG A 375 23.64 -2.83 -18.04
N VAL A 376 24.55 -2.50 -17.13
CA VAL A 376 25.69 -3.33 -16.79
C VAL A 376 25.27 -4.22 -15.62
N ARG A 377 25.37 -5.55 -15.76
CA ARG A 377 25.02 -6.53 -14.71
C ARG A 377 26.27 -7.20 -14.18
N ALA A 378 26.39 -7.39 -12.87
CA ALA A 378 27.40 -8.26 -12.30
C ALA A 378 26.85 -9.69 -12.21
N ILE A 379 27.62 -10.68 -12.66
CA ILE A 379 27.24 -12.11 -12.62
C ILE A 379 28.40 -12.95 -12.08
N ALA A 380 28.08 -14.12 -11.56
CA ALA A 380 29.06 -15.11 -11.12
C ALA A 380 28.81 -16.44 -11.85
N VAL A 381 29.86 -16.99 -12.47
CA VAL A 381 29.80 -18.25 -13.22
C VAL A 381 30.88 -19.23 -12.77
N GLY A 382 30.57 -20.52 -12.86
CA GLY A 382 31.41 -21.61 -12.37
C GLY A 382 31.82 -22.55 -13.50
N LEU A 383 33.12 -22.82 -13.61
CA LEU A 383 33.69 -23.83 -14.50
C LEU A 383 33.97 -25.10 -13.69
N VAL A 384 33.06 -26.07 -13.80
CA VAL A 384 33.29 -27.43 -13.27
C VAL A 384 34.14 -28.19 -14.29
N VAL A 385 35.33 -28.61 -13.88
CA VAL A 385 36.27 -29.35 -14.75
C VAL A 385 36.47 -30.77 -14.24
N HIS A 386 36.29 -31.74 -15.14
CA HIS A 386 36.48 -33.16 -14.86
C HIS A 386 37.04 -33.86 -16.10
N ASP A 387 38.19 -34.53 -15.97
CA ASP A 387 38.83 -35.33 -17.03
C ASP A 387 38.96 -34.61 -18.41
N GLY A 388 39.45 -33.38 -18.41
CA GLY A 388 39.63 -32.57 -19.63
C GLY A 388 38.33 -32.03 -20.23
N ARG A 389 37.20 -32.23 -19.55
CA ARG A 389 35.89 -31.71 -19.92
C ARG A 389 35.46 -30.60 -18.97
N VAL A 390 34.62 -29.72 -19.48
CA VAL A 390 33.97 -28.64 -18.74
C VAL A 390 32.47 -28.79 -18.83
N LEU A 391 31.79 -28.50 -17.75
CA LEU A 391 30.34 -28.48 -17.70
C LEU A 391 29.83 -27.14 -18.23
N LEU A 392 29.02 -27.15 -19.30
CA LEU A 392 28.44 -25.95 -19.91
C LEU A 392 26.93 -26.12 -20.12
N GLU A 393 26.22 -25.02 -20.05
CA GLU A 393 24.80 -24.91 -20.36
C GLU A 393 24.60 -24.71 -21.87
N SER A 394 23.67 -25.48 -22.46
CA SER A 394 23.34 -25.45 -23.88
C SER A 394 22.07 -24.63 -24.14
N TYR A 395 22.20 -23.62 -25.00
CA TYR A 395 21.09 -22.78 -25.46
C TYR A 395 20.75 -23.14 -26.90
N PRO A 396 19.57 -23.73 -27.17
CA PRO A 396 19.17 -24.12 -28.51
C PRO A 396 18.93 -22.90 -29.41
N ALA A 397 19.10 -23.08 -30.72
CA ALA A 397 18.82 -22.04 -31.71
C ALA A 397 17.33 -21.64 -31.71
N ASN A 398 17.06 -20.36 -31.95
CA ASN A 398 15.73 -19.81 -32.14
C ASN A 398 15.74 -18.66 -33.17
N ASP A 399 14.60 -17.99 -33.36
CA ASP A 399 14.45 -16.90 -34.35
C ASP A 399 15.37 -15.69 -34.11
N ARG A 400 16.02 -15.60 -32.94
CA ARG A 400 16.86 -14.47 -32.53
C ARG A 400 18.34 -14.79 -32.50
N HIS A 401 18.73 -16.04 -32.28
CA HIS A 401 20.13 -16.46 -32.18
C HIS A 401 20.35 -17.93 -32.59
N GLY A 402 21.57 -18.25 -33.02
CA GLY A 402 22.03 -19.63 -33.21
C GLY A 402 22.21 -20.38 -31.89
N GLU A 403 22.58 -21.66 -31.97
CA GLU A 403 22.92 -22.44 -30.78
C GLU A 403 24.23 -21.93 -30.15
N PHE A 404 24.30 -21.84 -28.82
CA PHE A 404 25.51 -21.43 -28.11
C PHE A 404 25.62 -22.10 -26.74
N LEU A 405 26.80 -22.02 -26.12
CA LEU A 405 27.10 -22.56 -24.80
C LEU A 405 27.40 -21.43 -23.80
N ARG A 406 27.07 -21.62 -22.52
CA ARG A 406 27.46 -20.72 -21.43
C ARG A 406 28.04 -21.46 -20.24
N ALA A 407 28.94 -20.80 -19.52
CA ALA A 407 29.30 -21.24 -18.17
C ALA A 407 28.08 -21.07 -17.24
N PRO A 408 27.69 -22.09 -16.47
CA PRO A 408 26.54 -22.02 -15.57
C PRO A 408 26.78 -21.03 -14.41
N GLY A 409 25.71 -20.42 -13.94
CA GLY A 409 25.70 -19.40 -12.90
C GLY A 409 24.74 -18.26 -13.23
N GLY A 410 24.71 -17.22 -12.39
CA GLY A 410 23.64 -16.23 -12.44
C GLY A 410 24.01 -14.86 -11.90
N GLY A 411 22.98 -14.06 -11.61
CA GLY A 411 23.14 -12.66 -11.19
C GLY A 411 23.70 -12.55 -9.78
N ILE A 412 24.52 -11.53 -9.55
CA ILE A 412 24.95 -11.17 -8.19
C ILE A 412 23.94 -10.16 -7.63
N ALA A 413 23.27 -10.52 -6.53
CA ALA A 413 22.32 -9.62 -5.88
C ALA A 413 23.04 -8.46 -5.17
N PHE A 414 22.31 -7.36 -4.93
CA PHE A 414 22.87 -6.21 -4.22
C PHE A 414 23.34 -6.62 -2.81
N GLY A 415 24.62 -6.36 -2.50
CA GLY A 415 25.25 -6.73 -1.22
C GLY A 415 25.68 -8.21 -1.12
N GLU A 416 25.44 -9.02 -2.16
CA GLU A 416 25.83 -10.43 -2.20
C GLU A 416 27.29 -10.58 -2.71
N PRO A 417 28.16 -11.33 -2.02
CA PRO A 417 29.47 -11.68 -2.56
C PRO A 417 29.36 -12.64 -3.77
N ALA A 418 30.18 -12.45 -4.81
CA ALA A 418 30.12 -13.25 -6.04
C ALA A 418 30.20 -14.77 -5.82
N ALA A 419 31.03 -15.23 -4.88
CA ALA A 419 31.13 -16.67 -4.55
C ALA A 419 29.86 -17.22 -3.87
N VAL A 420 29.15 -16.37 -3.10
CA VAL A 420 27.87 -16.74 -2.47
C VAL A 420 26.77 -16.82 -3.53
N ALA A 421 26.71 -15.84 -4.44
CA ALA A 421 25.81 -15.87 -5.59
C ALA A 421 26.01 -17.15 -6.41
N LEU A 422 27.26 -17.50 -6.72
CA LEU A 422 27.58 -18.71 -7.47
C LEU A 422 27.04 -19.98 -6.78
N ALA A 423 27.27 -20.12 -5.48
CA ALA A 423 26.80 -21.28 -4.73
C ALA A 423 25.27 -21.35 -4.68
N ARG A 424 24.59 -20.21 -4.54
CA ARG A 424 23.13 -20.09 -4.60
C ARG A 424 22.59 -20.57 -5.94
N GLU A 425 23.08 -20.01 -7.04
CA GLU A 425 22.63 -20.33 -8.40
C GLU A 425 22.79 -21.83 -8.73
N PHE A 426 23.93 -22.42 -8.38
CA PHE A 426 24.16 -23.86 -8.59
C PHE A 426 23.21 -24.75 -7.76
N ALA A 427 22.88 -24.35 -6.53
CA ALA A 427 21.92 -25.07 -5.70
C ALA A 427 20.49 -24.92 -6.23
N GLU A 428 20.10 -23.72 -6.66
CA GLU A 428 18.76 -23.40 -7.16
C GLU A 428 18.49 -24.05 -8.52
N GLU A 429 19.40 -23.87 -9.48
CA GLU A 429 19.20 -24.25 -10.87
C GLU A 429 19.56 -25.71 -11.18
N LEU A 430 20.58 -26.26 -10.51
CA LEU A 430 21.16 -27.57 -10.83
C LEU A 430 21.02 -28.60 -9.70
N ASP A 431 20.47 -28.20 -8.55
CA ASP A 431 20.39 -29.04 -7.33
C ASP A 431 21.77 -29.57 -6.91
N ALA A 432 22.81 -28.77 -7.15
CA ALA A 432 24.19 -29.19 -7.05
C ALA A 432 24.98 -28.32 -6.05
N PRO A 433 25.19 -28.77 -4.80
CA PRO A 433 26.05 -28.04 -3.88
C PRO A 433 27.51 -28.02 -4.39
N LEU A 434 28.20 -26.91 -4.11
CA LEU A 434 29.62 -26.73 -4.42
C LEU A 434 30.47 -27.16 -3.21
N ASP A 435 31.48 -28.00 -3.46
CA ASP A 435 32.44 -28.45 -2.44
C ASP A 435 33.63 -27.48 -2.29
N ASP A 436 34.04 -26.83 -3.39
CA ASP A 436 35.19 -25.93 -3.45
C ASP A 436 34.97 -24.86 -4.53
N VAL A 437 35.39 -23.63 -4.24
CA VAL A 437 35.20 -22.45 -5.10
C VAL A 437 36.47 -21.62 -5.11
N GLU A 438 37.17 -21.61 -6.25
CA GLU A 438 38.43 -20.89 -6.46
C GLU A 438 38.21 -19.76 -7.49
N PRO A 439 38.50 -18.49 -7.17
CA PRO A 439 38.39 -17.40 -8.14
C PRO A 439 39.47 -17.54 -9.23
N LEU A 440 39.05 -17.50 -10.51
CA LEU A 440 39.96 -17.51 -11.66
C LEU A 440 40.21 -16.11 -12.21
N GLY A 441 39.20 -15.24 -12.18
CA GLY A 441 39.33 -13.87 -12.68
C GLY A 441 38.00 -13.16 -12.86
N VAL A 442 38.07 -11.98 -13.46
CA VAL A 442 36.90 -11.20 -13.89
C VAL A 442 37.05 -10.90 -15.37
N THR A 443 36.01 -11.18 -16.15
CA THR A 443 35.93 -10.87 -17.58
C THR A 443 34.64 -10.12 -17.89
N GLU A 444 34.46 -9.72 -19.15
CA GLU A 444 33.27 -9.01 -19.60
C GLU A 444 32.57 -9.81 -20.70
N ASN A 445 31.24 -9.71 -20.72
CA ASN A 445 30.43 -10.18 -21.83
C ASN A 445 29.61 -9.00 -22.36
N ILE A 446 30.00 -8.48 -23.52
CA ILE A 446 29.30 -7.37 -24.18
C ILE A 446 28.66 -7.93 -25.43
N PHE A 447 27.34 -7.77 -25.56
CA PHE A 447 26.59 -8.26 -26.70
C PHE A 447 25.57 -7.24 -27.17
N ASP A 448 25.38 -7.22 -28.49
CA ASP A 448 24.39 -6.40 -29.18
C ASP A 448 23.68 -7.30 -30.19
N GLY A 449 22.39 -7.51 -30.03
CA GLY A 449 21.64 -8.45 -30.86
C GLY A 449 20.12 -8.28 -30.80
N PRO A 450 19.37 -9.11 -31.55
CA PRO A 450 17.90 -9.03 -31.62
C PRO A 450 17.19 -9.25 -30.27
N ALA A 451 17.88 -9.87 -29.31
CA ALA A 451 17.40 -10.06 -27.95
C ALA A 451 17.64 -8.85 -27.02
N GLY A 452 18.36 -7.83 -27.50
CA GLY A 452 18.73 -6.63 -26.77
C GLY A 452 20.25 -6.39 -26.75
N ARG A 453 20.63 -5.22 -26.25
CA ARG A 453 22.01 -4.85 -25.92
C ARG A 453 22.25 -5.15 -24.44
N GLY A 454 23.41 -5.72 -24.11
CA GLY A 454 23.75 -6.08 -22.74
C GLY A 454 25.25 -6.04 -22.48
N HIS A 455 25.60 -5.77 -21.22
CA HIS A 455 26.96 -5.79 -20.72
C HIS A 455 26.96 -6.49 -19.37
N GLU A 456 27.73 -7.56 -19.25
CA GLU A 456 27.91 -8.29 -17.99
C GLU A 456 29.37 -8.18 -17.54
N ILE A 457 29.57 -7.90 -16.25
CA ILE A 457 30.84 -8.09 -15.54
C ILE A 457 30.78 -9.46 -14.88
N VAL A 458 31.66 -10.36 -15.30
CA VAL A 458 31.56 -11.78 -15.04
C VAL A 458 32.68 -12.21 -14.11
N HIS A 459 32.33 -12.53 -12.86
CA HIS A 459 33.23 -13.20 -11.93
C HIS A 459 33.29 -14.69 -12.27
N VAL A 460 34.48 -15.18 -12.63
CA VAL A 460 34.68 -16.56 -13.06
C VAL A 460 35.37 -17.34 -11.95
N PHE A 461 34.82 -18.50 -11.63
CA PHE A 461 35.35 -19.40 -10.62
C PHE A 461 35.62 -20.78 -11.21
N ARG A 462 36.69 -21.43 -10.75
CA ARG A 462 36.85 -22.87 -10.84
C ARG A 462 36.07 -23.48 -9.68
N VAL A 463 35.23 -24.45 -9.97
CA VAL A 463 34.38 -25.07 -8.96
C VAL A 463 34.54 -26.58 -8.95
N ARG A 464 34.41 -27.17 -7.76
CA ARG A 464 34.25 -28.62 -7.59
C ARG A 464 32.87 -28.91 -7.03
N SER A 465 32.21 -29.88 -7.61
CA SER A 465 30.98 -30.46 -7.08
C SER A 465 31.01 -31.96 -7.33
N ARG A 466 30.99 -32.75 -6.26
CA ARG A 466 30.91 -34.22 -6.32
C ARG A 466 29.64 -34.67 -7.02
N THR A 467 28.53 -33.98 -6.80
CA THR A 467 27.25 -34.23 -7.46
C THR A 467 27.39 -34.11 -8.97
N LEU A 468 27.95 -32.99 -9.46
CA LEU A 468 28.12 -32.78 -10.90
C LEU A 468 29.21 -33.68 -11.49
N SER A 469 30.30 -33.93 -10.75
CA SER A 469 31.38 -34.82 -11.20
C SER A 469 30.94 -36.28 -11.35
N ALA A 470 29.87 -36.69 -10.66
CA ALA A 470 29.27 -38.01 -10.80
C ALA A 470 28.35 -38.14 -12.04
N LEU A 471 28.03 -37.04 -12.72
CA LEU A 471 27.20 -37.05 -13.92
C LEU A 471 27.95 -37.80 -15.04
N PRO A 472 27.32 -38.82 -15.68
CA PRO A 472 27.91 -39.50 -16.84
C PRO A 472 28.29 -38.52 -17.94
N VAL A 473 29.30 -38.85 -18.74
CA VAL A 473 29.81 -37.98 -19.83
C VAL A 473 28.70 -37.54 -20.80
N ASP A 474 27.78 -38.45 -21.14
CA ASP A 474 26.64 -38.17 -22.02
C ASP A 474 25.39 -37.68 -21.26
N GLY A 475 25.49 -37.55 -19.93
CA GLY A 475 24.43 -37.10 -19.04
C GLY A 475 24.10 -35.62 -19.26
N ARG A 476 22.82 -35.30 -19.11
CA ARG A 476 22.29 -33.94 -19.18
C ARG A 476 21.43 -33.65 -17.96
N ILE A 477 21.58 -32.45 -17.41
CA ILE A 477 20.76 -31.93 -16.32
C ILE A 477 19.90 -30.82 -16.90
N ALA A 478 18.57 -30.92 -16.76
CA ALA A 478 17.69 -29.82 -17.11
C ALA A 478 17.84 -28.70 -16.09
N VAL A 479 18.03 -27.47 -16.57
CA VAL A 479 18.09 -26.28 -15.71
C VAL A 479 16.68 -25.95 -15.24
N ARG A 480 16.47 -25.76 -13.93
CA ARG A 480 15.15 -25.40 -13.40
C ARG A 480 14.64 -24.10 -14.04
N ASP A 481 13.34 -24.05 -14.32
CA ASP A 481 12.65 -22.90 -14.93
C ASP A 481 13.23 -22.40 -16.28
N SER A 482 14.01 -23.24 -16.97
CA SER A 482 14.57 -22.94 -18.29
C SER A 482 14.31 -24.08 -19.30
N HIS A 483 14.42 -23.76 -20.59
CA HIS A 483 14.38 -24.73 -21.70
C HIS A 483 15.78 -25.25 -22.08
N THR A 484 16.77 -25.04 -21.20
CA THR A 484 18.19 -25.36 -21.42
C THR A 484 18.59 -26.61 -20.65
N SER A 485 19.77 -27.12 -20.99
CA SER A 485 20.37 -28.23 -20.24
C SER A 485 21.87 -28.08 -20.11
N VAL A 486 22.41 -28.53 -18.99
CA VAL A 486 23.82 -28.55 -18.69
C VAL A 486 24.40 -29.93 -18.99
N GLY A 487 25.60 -29.99 -19.56
CA GLY A 487 26.31 -31.25 -19.81
C GLY A 487 27.80 -31.07 -20.06
N TRP A 488 28.50 -32.20 -20.22
CA TRP A 488 29.95 -32.22 -20.40
C TRP A 488 30.37 -31.93 -21.84
N TYR A 489 31.37 -31.07 -22.00
CA TYR A 489 32.01 -30.75 -23.27
C TYR A 489 33.52 -30.88 -23.15
N ASP A 490 34.18 -31.46 -24.14
CA ASP A 490 35.65 -31.44 -24.23
C ASP A 490 36.15 -30.00 -24.35
N ILE A 491 37.05 -29.58 -23.46
CA ILE A 491 37.49 -28.18 -23.36
C ILE A 491 38.14 -27.72 -24.67
N ALA A 492 39.03 -28.54 -25.23
CA ALA A 492 39.78 -28.20 -26.43
C ALA A 492 38.89 -28.17 -27.67
N ALA A 493 37.89 -29.05 -27.75
CA ALA A 493 36.90 -29.04 -28.81
C ALA A 493 35.97 -27.83 -28.71
N ALA A 494 35.44 -27.54 -27.52
CA ALA A 494 34.54 -26.41 -27.28
C ALA A 494 35.21 -25.05 -27.56
N ALA A 495 36.49 -24.90 -27.18
CA ALA A 495 37.25 -23.68 -27.45
C ALA A 495 37.47 -23.40 -28.96
N ARG A 496 37.41 -24.43 -29.81
CA ARG A 496 37.59 -24.31 -31.28
C ARG A 496 36.28 -24.33 -32.07
N ASP A 497 35.15 -24.66 -31.43
CA ASP A 497 33.86 -24.78 -32.09
C ASP A 497 33.25 -23.39 -32.34
N THR A 498 33.28 -22.94 -33.60
CA THR A 498 32.68 -21.67 -34.01
C THR A 498 31.18 -21.78 -34.30
N THR A 499 30.63 -23.00 -34.35
CA THR A 499 29.20 -23.24 -34.60
C THR A 499 28.37 -23.17 -33.32
N ARG A 500 28.99 -23.44 -32.17
CA ARG A 500 28.40 -23.31 -30.82
C ARG A 500 29.37 -22.54 -29.91
N PRO A 501 29.48 -21.21 -30.09
CA PRO A 501 30.40 -20.40 -29.32
C PRO A 501 30.12 -20.48 -27.82
N VAL A 502 31.18 -20.44 -27.01
CA VAL A 502 31.10 -20.42 -25.55
C VAL A 502 31.15 -18.98 -25.04
N TYR A 503 30.18 -18.61 -24.21
CA TYR A 503 30.11 -17.29 -23.58
C TYR A 503 30.35 -17.34 -22.06
N PRO A 504 31.03 -16.33 -21.50
CA PRO A 504 31.71 -15.22 -22.18
C PRO A 504 32.87 -15.67 -23.08
N VAL A 505 33.15 -14.91 -24.13
CA VAL A 505 34.24 -15.24 -25.07
C VAL A 505 35.57 -15.31 -24.31
N GLY A 506 36.36 -16.36 -24.55
CA GLY A 506 37.66 -16.58 -23.89
C GLY A 506 37.57 -17.14 -22.47
N ILE A 507 36.37 -17.46 -21.96
CA ILE A 507 36.22 -17.97 -20.59
C ILE A 507 36.99 -19.29 -20.35
N LEU A 508 37.11 -20.14 -21.38
CA LEU A 508 37.83 -21.41 -21.26
C LEU A 508 39.36 -21.23 -21.16
N ASP A 509 39.90 -20.10 -21.66
CA ASP A 509 41.33 -19.80 -21.58
C ASP A 509 41.79 -19.57 -20.12
N LEU A 510 40.85 -19.26 -19.23
CA LEU A 510 41.11 -19.11 -17.79
C LEU A 510 41.39 -20.44 -17.08
N LEU A 511 41.14 -21.58 -17.73
CA LEU A 511 41.38 -22.90 -17.12
C LEU A 511 42.84 -23.36 -17.17
N GLY A 512 43.70 -22.69 -17.96
CA GLY A 512 45.12 -23.00 -18.12
C GLY A 512 45.39 -23.86 -19.35
#